data_AF-A0AAP7UKU4-F1
#
_entry.id   AF-A0AAP7UKU4-F1
#
_cell.length_a   1.000
_cell.length_b   1.000
_cell.length_c   1.000
_cell.angle_alpha   90.00
_cell.angle_beta   90.00
_cell.angle_gamma   90.00
#
_symmetry.space_group_name_H-M   'P 1'
#
loop_
_entity.id
_entity.type
_entity.pdbx_description
1 polymer ?
#
loop_
_entity_poly.entity_id
_entity_poly.type
_entity_poly.pdbx_seq_one_letter_code
_entity_poly.pdbx_strand_id
1 'polypeptide(L)'
;MYNTNIINDGCEGKAALTTDMLRQLLSEHYPTLKNERWNVDVDTIRTSPILHPLLRRKLPVGIEKFTCVLFTQQTESFGEPLIVYFLLDEKGESIYAMDLLLEQQDTH
;
A
#
# COMPACT_ATOMS: atom_id res chain seq x y z
N MET A 1 27.62 17.00 -10.89
CA MET A 1 27.47 16.67 -9.46
C MET A 1 26.19 17.33 -9.00
N TYR A 2 25.10 16.57 -8.87
CA TYR A 2 23.83 17.10 -8.39
C TYR A 2 23.75 16.90 -6.87
N ASN A 3 23.74 18.03 -6.17
CA ASN A 3 23.47 18.14 -4.74
C ASN A 3 22.01 17.74 -4.47
N THR A 4 21.79 16.62 -3.80
CA THR A 4 20.51 16.35 -3.13
C THR A 4 20.70 16.75 -1.67
N ASN A 5 20.12 17.89 -1.31
CA ASN A 5 19.90 18.29 0.06
C ASN A 5 18.56 17.70 0.55
N ILE A 6 18.35 17.72 1.87
CA ILE A 6 17.11 17.42 2.63
C ILE A 6 16.82 15.90 2.75
N ILE A 7 16.76 15.25 3.93
CA ILE A 7 16.15 15.64 5.22
C ILE A 7 17.00 15.14 6.41
N ASN A 8 17.30 16.06 7.32
CA ASN A 8 17.59 15.77 8.73
C ASN A 8 16.25 15.75 9.46
N ASP A 9 15.80 14.58 9.91
CA ASP A 9 14.84 14.48 11.01
C ASP A 9 15.36 13.43 11.98
N GLY A 10 15.76 13.90 13.15
CA GLY A 10 16.16 13.05 14.25
C GLY A 10 14.94 12.33 14.78
N CYS A 11 14.82 11.05 14.49
CA CYS A 11 13.96 10.15 15.24
C CYS A 11 14.68 8.84 15.48
N GLU A 12 15.03 8.55 16.73
CA GLU A 12 15.39 7.22 17.23
C GLU A 12 14.18 6.26 17.26
N GLY A 13 13.31 6.32 16.25
CA GLY A 13 12.22 5.39 16.00
C GLY A 13 12.37 4.91 14.56
N LYS A 14 12.00 3.66 14.26
CA LYS A 14 12.11 3.19 12.87
C LYS A 14 11.29 4.12 11.97
N ALA A 15 11.85 4.49 10.82
CA ALA A 15 11.14 5.39 9.92
C ALA A 15 9.87 4.69 9.41
N ALA A 16 8.71 5.31 9.63
CA ALA A 16 7.47 4.88 8.99
C ALA A 16 7.66 4.96 7.46
N LEU A 17 7.22 3.94 6.74
CA LEU A 17 7.27 3.91 5.29
C LEU A 17 6.36 5.01 4.76
N THR A 18 6.95 5.96 4.05
CA THR A 18 6.18 7.02 3.43
C THR A 18 5.44 6.48 2.21
N THR A 19 4.30 7.11 1.88
CA THR A 19 3.54 6.80 0.66
C THR A 19 4.42 6.85 -0.60
N ASP A 20 5.41 7.74 -0.64
CA ASP A 20 6.34 7.85 -1.76
C ASP A 20 7.23 6.61 -1.89
N MET A 21 7.75 6.08 -0.79
CA MET A 21 8.51 4.82 -0.78
C MET A 21 7.67 3.64 -1.26
N LEU A 22 6.40 3.56 -0.84
CA LEU A 22 5.48 2.52 -1.28
C LEU A 22 5.17 2.64 -2.78
N ARG A 23 5.03 3.87 -3.28
CA ARG A 23 4.84 4.16 -4.71
C ARG A 23 6.08 3.82 -5.54
N GLN A 24 7.27 4.05 -5.01
CA GLN A 24 8.52 3.63 -5.66
C GLN A 24 8.57 2.10 -5.76
N LEU A 25 8.28 1.39 -4.67
CA LEU A 25 8.24 -0.08 -4.64
C LEU A 25 7.22 -0.63 -5.65
N LEU A 26 6.05 -0.02 -5.72
CA LEU A 26 5.03 -0.28 -6.74
C LEU A 26 5.58 -0.14 -8.16
N SER A 27 6.30 0.94 -8.43
CA SER A 27 6.88 1.23 -9.74
C SER A 27 8.03 0.28 -10.10
N GLU A 28 8.76 -0.23 -9.10
CA GLU A 28 9.81 -1.22 -9.28
C GLU A 28 9.22 -2.61 -9.57
N HIS A 29 8.19 -3.01 -8.83
CA HIS A 29 7.49 -4.28 -9.04
C HIS A 29 6.66 -4.30 -10.33
N TYR A 30 6.05 -3.15 -10.68
CA TYR A 30 5.20 -3.00 -11.84
C TYR A 30 5.65 -1.79 -12.68
N PRO A 31 6.72 -1.93 -13.49
CA PRO A 31 7.28 -0.83 -14.26
C PRO A 31 6.31 -0.24 -15.28
N THR A 32 5.32 -1.01 -15.71
CA THR A 32 4.23 -0.56 -16.60
C THR A 32 3.34 0.50 -15.95
N LEU A 33 3.29 0.57 -14.62
CA LEU A 33 2.41 1.47 -13.87
C LEU A 33 3.12 2.75 -13.37
N LYS A 34 4.41 2.91 -13.72
CA LYS A 34 5.26 4.01 -13.22
C LYS A 34 4.76 5.41 -13.59
N ASN A 35 4.05 5.54 -14.72
CA ASN A 35 3.54 6.81 -15.22
C ASN A 35 2.05 7.03 -14.90
N GLU A 36 1.43 6.09 -14.18
CA GLU A 36 0.02 6.17 -13.85
C GLU A 36 -0.25 7.16 -12.72
N ARG A 37 -1.42 7.80 -12.77
CA ARG A 37 -1.90 8.62 -11.66
C ARG A 37 -2.58 7.72 -10.65
N TRP A 38 -2.10 7.79 -9.42
CA TRP A 38 -2.60 7.00 -8.30
C TRP A 38 -3.29 7.91 -7.30
N ASN A 39 -4.51 7.55 -6.92
CA ASN A 39 -5.11 8.05 -5.70
C ASN A 39 -4.61 7.20 -4.54
N VAL A 40 -4.22 7.82 -3.44
CA VAL A 40 -3.76 7.11 -2.26
C VAL A 40 -4.69 7.39 -1.09
N ASP A 41 -5.16 6.32 -0.48
CA ASP A 41 -5.93 6.34 0.76
C ASP A 41 -5.19 5.57 1.85
N VAL A 42 -5.21 6.06 3.09
CA VAL A 42 -4.51 5.46 4.22
C VAL A 42 -5.48 5.36 5.37
N ASP A 43 -5.71 4.14 5.86
CA ASP A 43 -6.61 3.89 6.99
C ASP A 43 -6.02 2.89 7.98
N THR A 44 -6.19 3.16 9.27
CA THR A 44 -5.76 2.23 10.33
C THR A 44 -6.94 1.38 10.79
N ILE A 45 -6.91 0.10 10.42
CA ILE A 45 -8.01 -0.84 10.59
C ILE A 45 -7.73 -1.72 11.82
N ARG A 46 -8.77 -1.97 12.61
CA ARG A 46 -8.73 -2.97 13.68
C ARG A 46 -9.03 -4.35 13.12
N THR A 47 -8.14 -5.31 13.39
CA THR A 47 -8.34 -6.71 13.05
C THR A 47 -9.62 -7.21 13.73
N SER A 48 -10.64 -7.49 12.93
CA SER A 48 -11.96 -7.86 13.39
C SER A 48 -12.47 -9.08 12.61
N PRO A 49 -13.40 -9.87 13.16
CA PRO A 49 -13.97 -11.01 12.44
C PRO A 49 -14.72 -10.61 11.16
N ILE A 50 -15.15 -9.34 11.06
CA ILE A 50 -15.77 -8.75 9.86
C ILE A 50 -14.76 -8.35 8.77
N LEU A 51 -13.45 -8.39 9.05
CA LEU A 51 -12.42 -8.08 8.06
C LEU A 51 -12.45 -9.12 6.94
N HIS A 52 -12.22 -8.68 5.71
CA HIS A 52 -12.21 -9.56 4.55
C HIS A 52 -11.27 -10.77 4.79
N PRO A 53 -11.72 -12.02 4.56
CA PRO A 53 -10.94 -13.22 4.88
C PRO A 53 -9.57 -13.26 4.20
N LEU A 54 -9.45 -12.68 3.00
CA LEU A 54 -8.18 -12.59 2.28
C LEU A 54 -7.16 -11.70 3.00
N LEU A 55 -7.60 -10.54 3.49
CA LEU A 55 -6.75 -9.64 4.28
C LEU A 55 -6.35 -10.33 5.58
N ARG A 56 -7.32 -10.93 6.27
CA ARG A 56 -7.08 -11.65 7.54
C ARG A 56 -6.04 -12.77 7.41
N ARG A 57 -5.98 -13.47 6.28
CA ARG A 57 -4.98 -14.54 6.03
C ARG A 57 -3.58 -14.00 5.78
N LYS A 58 -3.45 -12.76 5.33
CA LYS A 58 -2.16 -12.09 5.04
C LYS A 58 -1.58 -11.37 6.26
N LEU A 59 -2.40 -11.14 7.26
CA LEU A 59 -2.00 -10.52 8.51
C LEU A 59 -1.34 -11.55 9.45
N PRO A 60 -0.24 -11.20 10.13
CA PRO A 60 0.33 -12.05 11.17
C PRO A 60 -0.65 -12.36 12.29
N VAL A 61 -0.50 -13.53 12.91
CA VAL A 61 -1.39 -13.98 14.00
C VAL A 61 -1.19 -13.07 15.22
N GLY A 62 -2.30 -12.60 15.79
CA GLY A 62 -2.29 -11.86 17.06
C GLY A 62 -2.18 -10.34 16.94
N ILE A 63 -2.21 -9.77 15.73
CA ILE A 63 -2.26 -8.31 15.57
C ILE A 63 -3.66 -7.75 15.81
N GLU A 64 -3.75 -6.68 16.59
CA GLU A 64 -5.02 -6.00 16.90
C GLU A 64 -5.35 -4.89 15.90
N LYS A 65 -4.33 -4.22 15.36
CA LYS A 65 -4.47 -3.13 14.37
C LYS A 65 -3.38 -3.22 13.33
N PHE A 66 -3.66 -2.68 12.16
CA PHE A 66 -2.73 -2.58 11.05
C PHE A 66 -3.10 -1.35 10.21
N THR A 67 -2.13 -0.77 9.53
CA THR A 67 -2.36 0.35 8.61
C THR A 67 -2.48 -0.18 7.20
N CYS A 68 -3.59 0.13 6.53
CA CYS A 68 -3.85 -0.22 5.14
C CYS A 68 -3.59 1.02 4.27
N VAL A 69 -2.69 0.90 3.29
CA VAL A 69 -2.47 1.94 2.27
C VAL A 69 -2.98 1.43 0.95
N LEU A 70 -4.00 2.09 0.41
CA LEU A 70 -4.67 1.76 -0.84
C LEU A 70 -4.21 2.72 -1.93
N PHE A 71 -3.64 2.17 -3.00
CA PHE A 71 -3.32 2.84 -4.25
C PHE A 71 -4.38 2.46 -5.28
N THR A 72 -5.18 3.42 -5.71
CA THR A 72 -6.18 3.21 -6.77
C THR A 72 -5.77 3.95 -8.02
N GLN A 73 -5.67 3.26 -9.14
CA GLN A 73 -5.33 3.85 -10.42
C GLN A 73 -6.48 4.75 -10.89
N GLN A 74 -6.18 6.00 -11.25
CA GLN A 74 -7.18 6.97 -11.71
C GLN A 74 -7.51 6.85 -13.21
N THR A 75 -6.76 6.04 -13.95
CA THR A 75 -6.85 6.02 -15.42
C THR A 75 -7.90 5.03 -15.90
N GLU A 76 -8.98 5.54 -16.49
CA GLU A 76 -10.10 4.76 -17.06
C GLU A 76 -9.76 4.04 -18.38
N SER A 77 -8.55 4.23 -18.92
CA SER A 77 -8.19 3.75 -20.27
C SER A 77 -8.05 2.23 -20.39
N PHE A 78 -8.00 1.47 -19.29
CA PHE A 78 -7.80 0.02 -19.28
C PHE A 78 -9.00 -0.80 -18.79
N GLY A 79 -10.19 -0.20 -18.70
CA GLY A 79 -11.43 -0.90 -18.32
C GLY A 79 -11.65 -0.95 -16.82
N GLU A 80 -10.85 -1.72 -16.09
CA GLU A 80 -11.04 -1.94 -14.64
C GLU A 80 -9.99 -1.16 -13.82
N PRO A 81 -10.39 -0.46 -12.73
CA PRO A 81 -9.45 0.28 -11.91
C PRO A 81 -8.52 -0.68 -11.18
N LEU A 82 -7.22 -0.53 -11.39
CA LEU A 82 -6.24 -1.30 -10.65
C LEU A 82 -6.14 -0.79 -9.22
N ILE A 83 -6.34 -1.67 -8.25
CA ILE A 83 -6.22 -1.34 -6.83
C ILE A 83 -5.05 -2.13 -6.26
N VAL A 84 -4.08 -1.46 -5.64
CA VAL A 84 -2.99 -2.10 -4.91
C VAL A 84 -3.09 -1.70 -3.46
N TYR A 85 -3.00 -2.66 -2.55
CA TYR A 85 -3.00 -2.38 -1.13
C TYR A 85 -1.72 -2.88 -0.46
N PHE A 86 -1.27 -2.10 0.51
CA PHE A 86 -0.21 -2.45 1.44
C PHE A 86 -0.81 -2.60 2.84
N LEU A 87 -0.61 -3.76 3.43
CA LEU A 87 -0.88 -4.01 4.83
C LEU A 87 0.42 -3.76 5.58
N LEU A 88 0.42 -2.75 6.43
CA LEU A 88 1.53 -2.35 7.27
C LEU A 88 1.21 -2.63 8.74
N ASP A 89 2.22 -2.60 9.60
CA ASP A 89 1.99 -2.56 11.03
C ASP A 89 1.26 -1.27 11.47
N GLU A 90 0.82 -1.24 12.73
CA GLU A 90 0.09 -0.08 13.30
C GLU A 90 0.85 1.24 13.09
N LYS A 91 2.18 1.22 13.14
CA LYS A 91 3.03 2.40 12.97
C LYS A 91 3.42 2.70 11.52
N GLY A 92 3.05 1.84 10.57
CA GLY A 92 3.40 2.00 9.17
C GLY A 92 4.89 1.76 8.87
N GLU A 93 5.64 1.14 9.77
CA GLU A 93 7.09 0.92 9.68
C GLU A 93 7.44 -0.37 8.90
N SER A 94 6.57 -1.37 8.91
CA SER A 94 6.82 -2.69 8.34
C SER A 94 5.65 -3.16 7.48
N ILE A 95 5.95 -3.70 6.29
CA ILE A 95 4.97 -4.30 5.39
C ILE A 95 4.69 -5.75 5.83
N TYR A 96 3.45 -6.04 6.19
CA TYR A 96 2.94 -7.40 6.36
C TYR A 96 2.64 -8.05 5.02
N ALA A 97 2.00 -7.32 4.11
CA ALA A 97 1.66 -7.83 2.79
C ALA A 97 1.47 -6.70 1.77
N MET A 98 1.73 -7.01 0.52
CA MET A 98 1.35 -6.19 -0.64
C MET A 98 0.57 -7.08 -1.59
N ASP A 99 -0.53 -6.59 -2.14
CA ASP A 99 -1.25 -7.32 -3.18
C ASP A 99 -2.01 -6.41 -4.12
N LEU A 100 -2.30 -6.96 -5.28
CA LEU A 100 -3.06 -6.35 -6.35
C LEU A 100 -4.49 -6.89 -6.29
N LEU A 101 -5.44 -6.03 -5.97
CA LEU A 101 -6.85 -6.31 -6.21
C LEU A 101 -7.15 -5.87 -7.65
N LEU A 102 -7.05 -6.81 -8.58
CA LEU A 102 -7.82 -6.71 -9.81
C LEU A 102 -9.25 -7.04 -9.39
N GLU A 103 -10.17 -6.09 -9.46
CA GLU A 103 -11.55 -6.48 -9.70
C GLU A 103 -11.48 -7.30 -10.99
N GLN A 104 -11.50 -8.62 -10.87
CA GLN A 104 -11.84 -9.45 -12.01
C GLN A 104 -13.34 -9.31 -12.10
N GLN A 105 -13.85 -8.66 -13.14
CA GLN A 105 -15.20 -8.91 -13.61
C GLN A 105 -15.34 -10.42 -13.77
N ASP A 106 -15.92 -11.07 -12.77
CA ASP A 106 -16.53 -12.38 -12.87
C ASP A 106 -17.61 -12.22 -13.93
N THR A 107 -17.21 -12.40 -15.19
CA THR A 107 -18.09 -12.36 -16.35
C THR A 107 -18.83 -13.68 -16.32
N HIS A 108 -19.93 -13.69 -15.58
CA HIS A 108 -20.82 -14.83 -15.45
C HIS A 108 -21.95 -14.80 -16.48
#